data_AF-B3EA58-F1
#
_entry.id   AF-B3EA58-F1
#
_cell.length_a   1.000
_cell.length_b   1.000
_cell.length_c   1.000
_cell.angle_alpha   90.00
_cell.angle_beta   90.00
_cell.angle_gamma   90.00
#
_symmetry.space_group_name_H-M   'P 1'
#
loop_
_entity.id
_entity.type
_entity.pdbx_description
1 polymer ?
#
loop_
_entity_poly.entity_id
_entity_poly.type
_entity_poly.pdbx_seq_one_letter_code
_entity_poly.pdbx_strand_id
1 'polypeptide(L)'
;MKSLMVLACGIIAAVSMAAQPAGAEPGKAQVIQLWEQQNNVKGRVLDLKSRGGQRPTNELNGKKYLTPVGTCWDYDLVELQKCGCRLFEKASVCCRRGSTKECEVRIGTTTSMVDCAKYGKPRFGLSGTVEPEECKVRKQAAACWSRKDLLFGPGVAIGPCTENGPVFTCPKGQDTVTAFLERQCGPTPEDCGCTLVEECSKPQGLACYTQWKADKQAVDCFWSQQYDNNYKRWKCYDDLKKSRQ
;
A
#
# COMPACT_ATOMS: atom_id res chain seq x y z
N MET A 1 -87.92 -24.02 -9.86
CA MET A 1 -87.23 -24.68 -8.73
C MET A 1 -85.83 -24.09 -8.61
N LYS A 2 -85.48 -23.50 -7.44
CA LYS A 2 -84.14 -23.33 -6.83
C LYS A 2 -83.03 -22.68 -7.71
N SER A 3 -82.23 -21.69 -7.33
CA SER A 3 -81.84 -21.09 -6.05
C SER A 3 -81.11 -19.76 -6.33
N LEU A 4 -81.07 -18.89 -5.32
CA LEU A 4 -80.14 -17.75 -5.20
C LEU A 4 -78.68 -18.16 -5.42
N MET A 5 -77.87 -17.27 -5.99
CA MET A 5 -76.58 -16.88 -5.39
C MET A 5 -76.11 -15.52 -5.90
N VAL A 6 -76.03 -14.58 -4.96
CA VAL A 6 -75.24 -13.33 -5.02
C VAL A 6 -73.77 -13.72 -5.00
N LEU A 7 -72.96 -13.20 -5.92
CA LEU A 7 -71.52 -13.07 -5.69
C LEU A 7 -70.99 -11.81 -6.37
N ALA A 8 -70.80 -10.79 -5.53
CA ALA A 8 -69.93 -9.68 -5.78
C ALA A 8 -68.47 -10.16 -5.76
N CYS A 9 -67.78 -10.06 -6.89
CA CYS A 9 -66.32 -10.07 -7.00
C CYS A 9 -66.00 -9.10 -8.15
N GLY A 10 -65.32 -7.98 -7.88
CA GLY A 10 -63.88 -7.90 -8.07
C GLY A 10 -63.59 -7.66 -9.55
N ILE A 11 -63.00 -6.55 -10.00
CA ILE A 11 -61.67 -6.10 -9.64
C ILE A 11 -61.57 -4.64 -10.10
N ILE A 12 -61.40 -3.71 -9.16
CA ILE A 12 -60.75 -2.43 -9.45
C ILE A 12 -59.31 -2.80 -9.76
N ALA A 13 -58.98 -2.97 -11.04
CA ALA A 13 -57.60 -3.03 -11.49
C ALA A 13 -57.04 -1.61 -11.40
N ALA A 14 -56.77 -1.17 -10.16
CA ALA A 14 -55.77 -0.17 -9.94
C ALA A 14 -54.50 -0.70 -10.63
N VAL A 15 -54.10 -0.04 -11.70
CA VAL A 15 -52.80 -0.23 -12.32
C VAL A 15 -51.78 0.24 -11.28
N SER A 16 -51.52 -0.61 -10.28
CA SER A 16 -50.27 -0.61 -9.58
C SER A 16 -49.24 -0.80 -10.67
N MET A 17 -48.58 0.29 -11.05
CA MET A 17 -47.26 0.22 -11.67
C MET A 17 -46.38 -0.52 -10.69
N ALA A 18 -46.47 -1.85 -10.73
CA ALA A 18 -45.52 -2.73 -10.12
C ALA A 18 -44.20 -2.29 -10.74
N ALA A 19 -43.37 -1.67 -9.90
CA ALA A 19 -41.97 -1.47 -10.19
C ALA A 19 -41.49 -2.83 -10.69
N GLN A 20 -41.27 -2.94 -12.00
CA GLN A 20 -40.79 -4.19 -12.58
C GLN A 20 -39.55 -4.57 -11.76
N PRO A 21 -39.51 -5.80 -11.21
CA PRO A 21 -38.38 -6.21 -10.41
C PRO A 21 -37.13 -5.93 -11.22
N ALA A 22 -36.13 -5.36 -10.55
CA ALA A 22 -34.85 -5.04 -11.15
C ALA A 22 -34.42 -6.17 -12.08
N GLY A 23 -33.94 -5.81 -13.28
CA GLY A 23 -33.27 -6.78 -14.15
C GLY A 23 -32.26 -7.55 -13.31
N ALA A 24 -32.22 -8.87 -13.48
CA ALA A 24 -31.44 -9.76 -12.62
C ALA A 24 -30.02 -9.24 -12.39
N GLU A 25 -29.49 -9.45 -11.18
CA GLU A 25 -28.09 -9.13 -10.86
C GLU A 25 -27.16 -9.68 -11.95
N PRO A 26 -26.24 -8.87 -12.49
CA PRO A 26 -25.25 -9.34 -13.46
C PRO A 26 -24.48 -10.54 -12.92
N GLY A 27 -24.33 -11.57 -13.76
CA GLY A 27 -23.53 -12.73 -13.38
C GLY A 27 -22.07 -12.36 -13.13
N LYS A 28 -21.36 -13.11 -12.28
CA LYS A 28 -19.95 -12.83 -11.96
C LYS A 28 -19.06 -12.67 -13.20
N ALA A 29 -19.23 -13.54 -14.20
CA ALA A 29 -18.47 -13.49 -15.45
C ALA A 29 -18.71 -12.17 -16.21
N GLN A 30 -19.94 -11.69 -16.21
CA GLN A 30 -20.30 -10.42 -16.81
C GLN A 30 -19.67 -9.24 -16.06
N VAL A 31 -19.71 -9.24 -14.73
CA VAL A 31 -19.08 -8.19 -13.91
C VAL A 31 -17.57 -8.15 -14.15
N ILE A 32 -16.91 -9.32 -14.17
CA ILE A 32 -15.49 -9.42 -14.49
C ILE A 32 -15.21 -8.85 -15.89
N GLN A 33 -15.99 -9.25 -16.90
CA GLN A 33 -15.81 -8.75 -18.26
C GLN A 33 -15.98 -7.24 -18.35
N LEU A 34 -17.01 -6.68 -17.71
CA LEU A 34 -17.23 -5.24 -17.66
C LEU A 34 -16.05 -4.52 -16.98
N TRP A 35 -15.52 -5.07 -15.88
CA TRP A 35 -14.36 -4.51 -15.18
C TRP A 35 -13.10 -4.53 -16.04
N GLU A 36 -12.83 -5.67 -16.67
CA GLU A 36 -11.67 -5.88 -17.54
C GLU A 36 -11.72 -4.98 -18.79
N GLN A 37 -12.88 -4.88 -19.43
CA GLN A 37 -13.11 -3.96 -20.55
C GLN A 37 -12.91 -2.50 -20.15
N GLN A 38 -13.50 -2.08 -19.03
CA GLN A 38 -13.39 -0.69 -18.58
C GLN A 38 -11.96 -0.29 -18.20
N ASN A 39 -11.19 -1.20 -17.60
CA ASN A 39 -9.81 -0.93 -17.17
C ASN A 39 -8.76 -1.28 -18.24
N ASN A 40 -9.17 -1.77 -19.42
CA ASN A 40 -8.29 -2.25 -20.49
C ASN A 40 -7.26 -3.29 -19.98
N VAL A 41 -7.74 -4.25 -19.20
CA VAL A 41 -6.95 -5.34 -18.62
C VAL A 41 -7.62 -6.68 -18.94
N LYS A 42 -6.87 -7.78 -18.99
CA LYS A 42 -7.43 -9.11 -19.20
C LYS A 42 -6.85 -10.10 -18.20
N GLY A 43 -7.71 -10.93 -17.61
CA GLY A 43 -7.33 -11.93 -16.60
C GLY A 43 -6.76 -11.34 -15.33
N ARG A 44 -7.11 -10.09 -15.00
CA ARG A 44 -6.58 -9.40 -13.80
C ARG A 44 -7.57 -9.38 -12.65
N VAL A 45 -8.86 -9.56 -12.88
CA VAL A 45 -9.80 -9.74 -11.77
C VAL A 45 -9.62 -11.13 -11.19
N LEU A 46 -9.26 -11.18 -9.92
CA LEU A 46 -8.93 -12.40 -9.20
C LEU A 46 -10.09 -12.92 -8.38
N ASP A 47 -10.92 -12.01 -7.86
CA ASP A 47 -12.06 -12.34 -7.02
C ASP A 47 -13.11 -11.25 -7.08
N LEU A 48 -14.34 -11.69 -6.92
CA LEU A 48 -15.53 -10.87 -6.95
C LEU A 48 -16.53 -11.42 -5.95
N LYS A 49 -16.76 -10.63 -4.90
CA LYS A 49 -17.72 -10.94 -3.84
C LYS A 49 -18.86 -9.93 -3.89
N SER A 50 -20.07 -10.39 -4.17
CA SER A 50 -21.27 -9.56 -4.04
C SER A 50 -21.47 -9.20 -2.56
N ARG A 51 -21.75 -7.93 -2.30
CA ARG A 51 -22.10 -7.45 -0.96
C ARG A 51 -23.59 -7.60 -0.67
N GLY A 52 -24.37 -8.02 -1.67
CA GLY A 52 -25.82 -8.08 -1.61
C GLY A 52 -26.47 -6.69 -1.65
N GLY A 53 -27.77 -6.70 -1.95
CA GLY A 53 -28.57 -5.49 -2.10
C GLY A 53 -28.55 -4.95 -3.52
N GLN A 54 -29.61 -4.20 -3.85
CA GLN A 54 -29.76 -3.49 -5.10
C GLN A 54 -30.24 -2.08 -4.81
N ARG A 55 -29.70 -1.09 -5.53
CA ARG A 55 -30.10 0.31 -5.36
C ARG A 55 -30.46 0.94 -6.72
N PRO A 56 -31.56 1.69 -6.83
CA PRO A 56 -31.85 2.41 -8.05
C PRO A 56 -30.79 3.48 -8.31
N THR A 57 -30.55 3.82 -9.57
CA THR A 57 -29.65 4.92 -9.98
C THR A 57 -30.33 5.84 -10.98
N ASN A 58 -30.20 7.14 -10.75
CA ASN A 58 -30.57 8.21 -11.68
C ASN A 58 -29.43 8.57 -12.64
N GLU A 59 -28.32 7.84 -12.57
CA GLU A 59 -27.13 8.06 -13.37
C GLU A 59 -26.76 6.77 -14.11
N LEU A 60 -26.42 6.89 -15.39
CA LEU A 60 -25.90 5.79 -16.20
C LEU A 60 -25.11 6.33 -17.41
N ASN A 61 -23.99 5.71 -17.73
CA ASN A 61 -23.06 6.08 -18.81
C ASN A 61 -22.67 7.57 -18.76
N GLY A 62 -22.41 8.07 -17.54
CA GLY A 62 -22.07 9.47 -17.29
C GLY A 62 -23.21 10.49 -17.48
N LYS A 63 -24.44 10.03 -17.74
CA LYS A 63 -25.63 10.90 -17.88
C LYS A 63 -26.49 10.83 -16.63
N LYS A 64 -26.92 12.01 -16.16
CA LYS A 64 -27.89 12.16 -15.06
C LYS A 64 -29.30 12.32 -15.61
N TYR A 65 -30.25 11.66 -14.97
CA TYR A 65 -31.66 11.63 -15.35
C TYR A 65 -32.53 12.09 -14.17
N LEU A 66 -33.71 12.63 -14.47
CA LEU A 66 -34.64 13.11 -13.44
C LEU A 66 -35.28 11.96 -12.65
N THR A 67 -35.38 10.78 -13.26
CA THR A 67 -35.96 9.57 -12.66
C THR A 67 -34.96 8.42 -12.71
N PRO A 68 -35.09 7.39 -11.85
CA PRO A 68 -34.15 6.29 -11.88
C PRO A 68 -34.22 5.52 -13.20
N VAL A 69 -33.07 5.39 -13.85
CA VAL A 69 -32.90 4.76 -15.15
C VAL A 69 -32.27 3.38 -15.06
N GLY A 70 -31.66 3.05 -13.92
CA GLY A 70 -30.93 1.81 -13.72
C GLY A 70 -31.00 1.28 -12.29
N THR A 71 -30.30 0.18 -12.09
CA THR A 71 -30.09 -0.49 -10.80
C THR A 71 -28.61 -0.80 -10.65
N CYS A 72 -28.07 -0.61 -9.45
CA CYS A 72 -26.68 -0.93 -9.11
C CYS A 72 -26.59 -2.04 -8.06
N TRP A 73 -25.54 -2.85 -8.19
CA TRP A 73 -25.12 -3.89 -7.25
C TRP A 73 -23.69 -3.62 -6.80
N ASP A 74 -23.42 -3.81 -5.51
CA ASP A 74 -22.12 -3.52 -4.92
C ASP A 74 -21.30 -4.80 -4.72
N TYR A 75 -20.01 -4.71 -5.01
CA TYR A 75 -19.04 -5.81 -4.98
C TYR A 75 -17.77 -5.38 -4.26
N ASP A 76 -17.15 -6.34 -3.57
CA ASP A 76 -15.74 -6.29 -3.24
C ASP A 76 -14.98 -7.03 -4.33
N LEU A 77 -14.02 -6.36 -4.96
CA LEU A 77 -13.26 -6.89 -6.09
C LEU A 77 -11.78 -6.91 -5.78
N VAL A 78 -11.11 -8.03 -6.04
CA VAL A 78 -9.64 -8.06 -6.03
C VAL A 78 -9.10 -8.11 -7.44
N GLU A 79 -8.20 -7.17 -7.74
CA GLU A 79 -7.48 -7.10 -9.01
C GLU A 79 -5.98 -7.34 -8.78
N LEU A 80 -5.36 -8.11 -9.68
CA LEU A 80 -3.92 -8.19 -9.83
C LEU A 80 -3.39 -6.87 -10.38
N GLN A 81 -2.62 -6.18 -9.57
CA GLN A 81 -1.88 -4.97 -9.92
C GLN A 81 -0.42 -5.29 -10.18
N LYS A 82 0.25 -4.36 -10.87
CA LYS A 82 1.67 -4.42 -11.18
C LYS A 82 2.59 -4.77 -9.99
N CYS A 83 2.25 -4.32 -8.78
CA CYS A 83 3.04 -4.57 -7.57
C CYS A 83 2.21 -5.20 -6.44
N GLY A 84 1.30 -6.10 -6.79
CA GLY A 84 0.55 -6.92 -5.83
C GLY A 84 -0.94 -6.91 -6.11
N CYS A 85 -1.77 -7.13 -5.11
CA CYS A 85 -3.20 -7.23 -5.31
C CYS A 85 -3.89 -6.12 -4.57
N ARG A 86 -4.86 -5.53 -5.24
CA ARG A 86 -5.64 -4.45 -4.68
C ARG A 86 -7.08 -4.89 -4.54
N LEU A 87 -7.55 -4.82 -3.31
CA LEU A 87 -8.95 -4.94 -3.00
C LEU A 87 -9.60 -3.58 -3.19
N PHE A 88 -10.62 -3.53 -4.04
CA PHE A 88 -11.56 -2.43 -4.20
C PHE A 88 -12.79 -2.76 -3.37
N GLU A 89 -12.89 -2.12 -2.22
CA GLU A 89 -14.05 -2.27 -1.35
C GLU A 89 -15.17 -1.41 -1.91
N LYS A 90 -16.39 -1.98 -2.01
CA LYS A 90 -17.59 -1.27 -2.52
C LYS A 90 -17.44 -0.73 -3.95
N ALA A 91 -16.88 -1.52 -4.86
CA ALA A 91 -17.12 -1.31 -6.29
C ALA A 91 -18.61 -1.53 -6.61
N SER A 92 -19.12 -1.01 -7.74
CA SER A 92 -20.49 -1.27 -8.18
C SER A 92 -20.58 -1.58 -9.66
N VAL A 93 -21.57 -2.37 -10.07
CA VAL A 93 -22.01 -2.45 -11.46
C VAL A 93 -23.43 -1.91 -11.55
N CYS A 94 -23.69 -1.01 -12.48
CA CYS A 94 -25.00 -0.39 -12.68
C CYS A 94 -25.53 -0.69 -14.08
N CYS A 95 -26.73 -1.25 -14.18
CA CYS A 95 -27.36 -1.59 -15.45
C CYS A 95 -28.66 -0.82 -15.66
N ARG A 96 -28.99 -0.51 -16.91
CA ARG A 96 -30.27 0.09 -17.28
C ARG A 96 -31.44 -0.82 -16.87
N ARG A 97 -32.52 -0.22 -16.39
CA ARG A 97 -33.75 -0.96 -16.07
C ARG A 97 -34.23 -1.76 -17.28
N GLY A 98 -34.51 -3.04 -17.06
CA GLY A 98 -34.94 -3.97 -18.10
C GLY A 98 -33.83 -4.46 -19.04
N SER A 99 -32.57 -4.04 -18.85
CA SER A 99 -31.44 -4.49 -19.66
C SER A 99 -30.35 -5.12 -18.81
N THR A 100 -29.89 -6.29 -19.23
CA THR A 100 -28.64 -6.89 -18.73
C THR A 100 -27.46 -6.56 -19.63
N LYS A 101 -27.62 -5.77 -20.70
CA LYS A 101 -26.52 -5.48 -21.65
C LYS A 101 -25.99 -4.06 -21.55
N GLU A 102 -26.84 -3.12 -21.14
CA GLU A 102 -26.47 -1.72 -20.93
C GLU A 102 -26.01 -1.51 -19.49
N CYS A 103 -24.75 -1.83 -19.20
CA CYS A 103 -24.16 -1.76 -17.86
C CYS A 103 -22.85 -0.97 -17.84
N GLU A 104 -22.55 -0.35 -16.71
CA GLU A 104 -21.29 0.33 -16.43
C GLU A 104 -20.69 -0.16 -15.10
N VAL A 105 -19.36 -0.06 -14.95
CA VAL A 105 -18.67 -0.33 -13.69
C VAL A 105 -18.31 0.98 -13.01
N ARG A 106 -18.53 1.03 -11.70
CA ARG A 106 -18.10 2.13 -10.83
C ARG A 106 -17.04 1.59 -9.87
N ILE A 107 -15.88 2.23 -9.88
CA ILE A 107 -14.72 1.81 -9.08
C ILE A 107 -14.91 2.31 -7.63
N GLY A 108 -14.71 1.41 -6.66
CA GLY A 108 -14.74 1.77 -5.24
C GLY A 108 -13.59 2.71 -4.87
N THR A 109 -13.88 3.75 -4.09
CA THR A 109 -12.88 4.72 -3.63
C THR A 109 -12.01 4.19 -2.49
N THR A 110 -12.53 3.24 -1.71
CA THR A 110 -11.81 2.61 -0.61
C THR A 110 -11.06 1.39 -1.14
N THR A 111 -9.75 1.39 -0.95
CA THR A 111 -8.92 0.29 -1.43
C THR A 111 -7.86 -0.07 -0.41
N SER A 112 -7.54 -1.35 -0.33
CA SER A 112 -6.44 -1.86 0.47
C SER A 112 -5.55 -2.77 -0.36
N MET A 113 -4.26 -2.80 -0.01
CA MET A 113 -3.37 -3.82 -0.54
C MET A 113 -3.70 -5.13 0.17
N VAL A 114 -3.93 -6.18 -0.60
CA VAL A 114 -4.24 -7.50 -0.08
C VAL A 114 -3.25 -8.50 -0.61
N ASP A 115 -3.08 -9.59 0.14
CA ASP A 115 -2.24 -10.68 -0.32
C ASP A 115 -2.83 -11.29 -1.60
N CYS A 116 -2.01 -11.33 -2.65
CA CYS A 116 -2.33 -11.98 -3.91
C CYS A 116 -2.34 -13.51 -3.83
N ALA A 117 -1.70 -14.09 -2.82
CA ALA A 117 -1.47 -15.53 -2.72
C ALA A 117 -2.78 -16.32 -2.65
N LYS A 118 -3.82 -15.77 -1.98
CA LYS A 118 -5.16 -16.38 -1.92
C LYS A 118 -5.82 -16.58 -3.28
N TYR A 119 -5.28 -15.97 -4.34
CA TYR A 119 -5.75 -16.06 -5.71
C TYR A 119 -4.78 -16.77 -6.65
N GLY A 120 -3.77 -17.46 -6.11
CA GLY A 120 -2.73 -18.10 -6.89
C GLY A 120 -1.86 -17.12 -7.68
N LYS A 121 -1.74 -15.84 -7.24
CA LYS A 121 -0.91 -14.81 -7.88
C LYS A 121 0.29 -14.41 -7.00
N PRO A 122 1.40 -13.95 -7.60
CA PRO A 122 2.54 -13.43 -6.86
C PRO A 122 2.16 -12.23 -6.00
N ARG A 123 2.70 -12.13 -4.78
CA ARG A 123 2.53 -10.99 -3.86
C ARG A 123 2.88 -9.63 -4.49
N PHE A 124 3.77 -9.65 -5.48
CA PHE A 124 4.14 -8.54 -6.34
C PHE A 124 4.15 -9.08 -7.76
N GLY A 125 3.26 -8.59 -8.64
CA GLY A 125 2.99 -9.25 -9.92
C GLY A 125 2.70 -8.30 -11.06
N LEU A 126 3.73 -7.99 -11.85
CA LEU A 126 3.58 -7.27 -13.11
C LEU A 126 2.96 -8.17 -14.18
N SER A 127 2.15 -7.58 -15.07
CA SER A 127 2.23 -7.97 -16.47
C SER A 127 3.42 -7.22 -17.09
N GLY A 128 4.63 -7.80 -17.00
CA GLY A 128 5.90 -7.21 -17.48
C GLY A 128 7.14 -7.82 -16.79
N THR A 129 8.34 -7.67 -17.38
CA THR A 129 9.57 -8.41 -17.01
C THR A 129 10.50 -7.71 -15.99
N VAL A 130 10.23 -6.48 -15.55
CA VAL A 130 11.13 -5.71 -14.65
C VAL A 130 10.37 -5.01 -13.54
N GLU A 131 10.72 -5.33 -12.28
CA GLU A 131 10.19 -4.69 -11.06
C GLU A 131 10.63 -3.21 -10.97
N PRO A 132 9.70 -2.25 -10.78
CA PRO A 132 10.08 -0.86 -10.57
C PRO A 132 10.82 -0.67 -9.25
N GLU A 133 11.87 0.15 -9.26
CA GLU A 133 12.69 0.45 -8.08
C GLU A 133 11.83 1.00 -6.91
N GLU A 134 10.72 1.66 -7.20
CA GLU A 134 9.79 2.17 -6.18
C GLU A 134 9.00 1.06 -5.47
N CYS A 135 8.66 -0.03 -6.16
CA CYS A 135 8.06 -1.20 -5.53
C CYS A 135 9.07 -1.92 -4.66
N LYS A 136 10.33 -1.97 -5.12
CA LYS A 136 11.47 -2.43 -4.33
C LYS A 136 11.68 -1.56 -3.09
N VAL A 137 11.74 -0.23 -3.20
CA VAL A 137 11.91 0.70 -2.07
C VAL A 137 10.73 0.63 -1.09
N ARG A 138 9.48 0.53 -1.55
CA ARG A 138 8.31 0.42 -0.63
C ARG A 138 8.20 -0.95 0.02
N LYS A 139 8.52 -2.03 -0.70
CA LYS A 139 8.67 -3.39 -0.14
C LYS A 139 9.80 -3.44 0.88
N GLN A 140 10.93 -2.81 0.57
CA GLN A 140 12.08 -2.70 1.46
C GLN A 140 11.74 -1.87 2.68
N ALA A 141 11.15 -0.68 2.54
CA ALA A 141 10.73 0.15 3.67
C ALA A 141 9.72 -0.57 4.60
N ALA A 142 8.74 -1.28 4.03
CA ALA A 142 7.84 -2.12 4.79
C ALA A 142 8.54 -3.30 5.48
N ALA A 143 9.50 -3.96 4.80
CA ALA A 143 10.31 -5.04 5.37
C ALA A 143 11.21 -4.53 6.52
N CYS A 144 11.86 -3.40 6.33
CA CYS A 144 12.74 -2.76 7.31
C CYS A 144 11.96 -2.29 8.54
N TRP A 145 10.74 -1.77 8.39
CA TRP A 145 9.89 -1.39 9.52
C TRP A 145 9.56 -2.55 10.47
N SER A 146 9.56 -3.80 9.96
CA SER A 146 9.29 -4.99 10.78
C SER A 146 10.50 -5.56 11.53
N ARG A 147 11.71 -5.13 11.18
CA ARG A 147 12.96 -5.66 11.74
C ARG A 147 13.26 -5.00 13.09
N LYS A 148 13.42 -5.80 14.14
CA LYS A 148 13.65 -5.35 15.53
C LYS A 148 15.12 -5.36 15.96
N ASP A 149 15.97 -5.99 15.16
CA ASP A 149 17.42 -6.08 15.34
C ASP A 149 18.18 -4.96 14.62
N LEU A 150 17.43 -4.12 13.89
CA LEU A 150 17.92 -2.87 13.34
C LEU A 150 18.18 -1.91 14.51
N LEU A 151 19.45 -1.61 14.67
CA LEU A 151 19.97 -0.71 15.69
C LEU A 151 20.59 0.49 15.01
N PHE A 152 20.86 1.52 15.81
CA PHE A 152 21.16 2.85 15.28
C PHE A 152 20.00 3.34 14.39
N GLY A 153 20.25 4.35 13.57
CA GLY A 153 19.24 4.99 12.75
C GLY A 153 18.96 6.44 13.18
N PRO A 154 17.83 7.02 12.72
CA PRO A 154 17.50 8.41 12.99
C PRO A 154 17.49 8.72 14.49
N GLY A 155 18.28 9.71 14.91
CA GLY A 155 18.43 10.11 16.31
C GLY A 155 19.63 9.51 17.06
N VAL A 156 20.34 8.54 16.48
CA VAL A 156 21.63 8.07 17.03
C VAL A 156 22.77 8.68 16.21
N ALA A 157 23.58 9.51 16.86
CA ALA A 157 24.73 10.14 16.23
C ALA A 157 25.86 9.14 15.99
N ILE A 158 26.17 8.90 14.72
CA ILE A 158 27.36 8.14 14.30
C ILE A 158 28.33 9.12 13.66
N GLY A 159 29.41 9.42 14.38
CA GLY A 159 30.34 10.48 13.99
C GLY A 159 29.58 11.81 13.75
N PRO A 160 29.73 12.43 12.57
CA PRO A 160 29.04 13.67 12.22
C PRO A 160 27.60 13.48 11.72
N CYS A 161 27.12 12.24 11.56
CA CYS A 161 25.80 11.93 11.01
C CYS A 161 24.74 11.85 12.12
N THR A 162 24.28 13.00 12.62
CA THR A 162 23.42 13.13 13.82
C THR A 162 21.92 12.96 13.54
N GLU A 163 21.42 13.53 12.45
CA GLU A 163 19.97 13.56 12.17
C GLU A 163 19.49 12.31 11.42
N ASN A 164 20.35 11.72 10.62
CA ASN A 164 20.04 10.56 9.79
C ASN A 164 21.21 9.57 9.85
N GLY A 165 21.50 8.97 11.01
CA GLY A 165 22.45 7.85 11.05
C GLY A 165 21.94 6.68 10.19
N PRO A 166 22.83 5.91 9.53
CA PRO A 166 22.40 4.66 8.93
C PRO A 166 22.05 3.62 9.98
N VAL A 167 21.47 2.52 9.51
CA VAL A 167 20.99 1.42 10.33
C VAL A 167 21.99 0.27 10.27
N PHE A 168 22.19 -0.40 11.40
CA PHE A 168 23.10 -1.54 11.53
C PHE A 168 22.42 -2.73 12.20
N THR A 169 23.00 -3.90 12.02
CA THR A 169 22.79 -5.07 12.89
C THR A 169 24.02 -5.28 13.73
N CYS A 170 23.86 -5.65 15.00
CA CYS A 170 24.98 -5.82 15.92
C CYS A 170 24.93 -7.15 16.66
N PRO A 171 26.08 -7.79 16.94
CA PRO A 171 26.14 -9.16 17.47
C PRO A 171 25.58 -9.30 18.88
N LYS A 172 25.66 -8.25 19.71
CA LYS A 172 25.10 -8.22 21.08
C LYS A 172 23.93 -7.24 21.20
N GLY A 173 23.33 -6.86 20.08
CA GLY A 173 22.17 -5.98 20.07
C GLY A 173 22.46 -4.63 20.75
N GLN A 174 21.57 -4.22 21.66
CA GLN A 174 21.68 -2.94 22.38
C GLN A 174 22.95 -2.83 23.22
N ASP A 175 23.52 -3.94 23.72
CA ASP A 175 24.78 -3.91 24.48
C ASP A 175 25.93 -3.44 23.60
N THR A 176 25.92 -3.77 22.30
CA THR A 176 26.90 -3.24 21.34
C THR A 176 26.70 -1.75 21.11
N VAL A 177 25.45 -1.26 21.08
CA VAL A 177 25.17 0.19 20.97
C VAL A 177 25.69 0.92 22.22
N THR A 178 25.44 0.37 23.40
CA THR A 178 25.97 0.93 24.66
C THR A 178 27.49 0.91 24.66
N ALA A 179 28.13 -0.21 24.32
CA ALA A 179 29.59 -0.32 24.22
C ALA A 179 30.18 0.68 23.20
N PHE A 180 29.48 0.93 22.09
CA PHE A 180 29.85 1.95 21.12
C PHE A 180 29.75 3.37 21.71
N LEU A 181 28.62 3.71 22.34
CA LEU A 181 28.41 5.03 22.95
C LEU A 181 29.36 5.28 24.14
N GLU A 182 29.70 4.22 24.88
CA GLU A 182 30.70 4.20 25.96
C GLU A 182 32.14 4.06 25.45
N ARG A 183 32.33 3.94 24.12
CA ARG A 183 33.62 4.02 23.44
C ARG A 183 34.57 2.85 23.73
N GLN A 184 34.03 1.64 23.85
CA GLN A 184 34.77 0.43 24.22
C GLN A 184 35.38 -0.33 23.01
N CYS A 185 35.05 0.05 21.77
CA CYS A 185 35.43 -0.72 20.57
C CYS A 185 36.17 0.11 19.50
N GLY A 186 35.51 1.10 18.88
CA GLY A 186 36.03 1.88 17.74
C GLY A 186 35.21 3.14 17.47
N PRO A 187 35.66 4.03 16.56
CA PRO A 187 34.91 5.22 16.16
C PRO A 187 33.69 4.89 15.31
N THR A 188 33.62 3.70 14.70
CA THR A 188 32.47 3.23 13.90
C THR A 188 31.73 2.06 14.54
N PRO A 189 30.41 1.89 14.29
CA PRO A 189 29.67 0.72 14.76
C PRO A 189 30.29 -0.61 14.32
N GLU A 190 30.91 -0.67 13.14
CA GLU A 190 31.56 -1.88 12.61
C GLU A 190 32.77 -2.33 13.44
N ASP A 191 33.48 -1.39 14.07
CA ASP A 191 34.57 -1.74 14.98
C ASP A 191 34.06 -2.44 16.26
N CYS A 192 32.78 -2.20 16.58
CA CYS A 192 32.02 -2.90 17.60
C CYS A 192 31.47 -4.26 17.11
N GLY A 193 31.81 -4.65 15.88
CA GLY A 193 31.34 -5.85 15.21
C GLY A 193 29.97 -5.71 14.54
N CYS A 194 29.41 -4.50 14.43
CA CYS A 194 28.14 -4.29 13.73
C CYS A 194 28.31 -4.38 12.20
N THR A 195 27.22 -4.61 11.49
CA THR A 195 27.16 -4.66 10.02
C THR A 195 26.14 -3.65 9.51
N LEU A 196 26.57 -2.79 8.58
CA LEU A 196 25.73 -1.79 7.93
C LEU A 196 24.62 -2.46 7.13
N VAL A 197 23.38 -1.97 7.27
CA VAL A 197 22.21 -2.43 6.52
C VAL A 197 21.79 -1.30 5.57
N GLU A 198 22.39 -1.29 4.39
CA GLU A 198 22.18 -0.22 3.39
C GLU A 198 20.73 -0.15 2.94
N GLU A 199 20.10 -1.31 2.72
CA GLU A 199 18.72 -1.43 2.22
C GLU A 199 17.66 -0.88 3.18
N CYS A 200 18.00 -0.75 4.47
CA CYS A 200 17.13 -0.18 5.50
C CYS A 200 17.57 1.21 5.96
N SER A 201 18.68 1.71 5.42
CA SER A 201 19.19 3.04 5.74
C SER A 201 18.55 4.08 4.86
N LYS A 202 18.29 5.27 5.42
CA LYS A 202 17.87 6.41 4.60
C LYS A 202 19.02 6.82 3.66
N PRO A 203 18.77 7.13 2.38
CA PRO A 203 19.83 7.47 1.43
C PRO A 203 20.77 8.60 1.90
N GLN A 204 20.21 9.63 2.54
CA GLN A 204 20.98 10.77 3.07
C GLN A 204 21.92 10.35 4.20
N GLY A 205 21.47 9.42 5.05
CA GLY A 205 22.26 8.92 6.15
C GLY A 205 23.38 8.01 5.73
N LEU A 206 23.07 7.12 4.78
CA LEU A 206 24.05 6.27 4.13
C LEU A 206 25.12 7.12 3.43
N ALA A 207 24.72 8.17 2.70
CA ALA A 207 25.66 9.07 2.03
C ALA A 207 26.59 9.79 3.01
N CYS A 208 26.05 10.37 4.09
CA CYS A 208 26.85 11.02 5.13
C CYS A 208 27.88 10.05 5.73
N TYR A 209 27.42 8.85 6.10
CA TYR A 209 28.24 7.84 6.74
C TYR A 209 29.35 7.33 5.83
N THR A 210 29.02 7.00 4.57
CA THR A 210 30.01 6.53 3.59
C THR A 210 31.05 7.60 3.28
N GLN A 211 30.64 8.86 3.14
CA GLN A 211 31.58 9.98 2.93
C GLN A 211 32.50 10.19 4.13
N TRP A 212 31.94 10.18 5.35
CA TRP A 212 32.72 10.32 6.58
C TRP A 212 33.70 9.15 6.77
N LYS A 213 33.22 7.91 6.61
CA LYS A 213 34.02 6.69 6.77
C LYS A 213 35.18 6.60 5.76
N ALA A 214 35.00 7.17 4.56
CA ALA A 214 36.05 7.24 3.55
C ALA A 214 37.20 8.19 3.93
N ASP A 215 37.00 9.10 4.88
CA ASP A 215 37.99 10.08 5.32
C ASP A 215 38.58 9.71 6.67
N LYS A 216 39.74 9.04 6.65
CA LYS A 216 40.41 8.55 7.85
C LYS A 216 40.67 9.65 8.89
N GLN A 217 41.09 10.85 8.48
CA GLN A 217 41.36 11.95 9.41
C GLN A 217 40.08 12.43 10.10
N ALA A 218 38.96 12.44 9.37
CA ALA A 218 37.66 12.77 9.94
C ALA A 218 37.15 11.68 10.89
N VAL A 219 37.42 10.40 10.62
CA VAL A 219 37.09 9.29 11.52
C VAL A 219 37.92 9.38 12.81
N ASP A 220 39.22 9.65 12.69
CA ASP A 220 40.16 9.78 13.81
C ASP A 220 39.74 10.91 14.78
N CYS A 221 39.13 11.99 14.28
CA CYS A 221 38.56 13.05 15.13
C CYS A 221 37.51 12.54 16.13
N PHE A 222 36.86 11.39 15.88
CA PHE A 222 35.85 10.82 16.78
C PHE A 222 36.39 9.67 17.65
N TRP A 223 37.70 9.39 17.61
CA TRP A 223 38.31 8.33 18.40
C TRP A 223 38.53 8.73 19.87
N SER A 224 38.21 7.82 20.78
CA SER A 224 38.09 8.12 22.22
C SER A 224 39.39 8.37 22.95
N GLN A 225 40.51 7.87 22.43
CA GLN A 225 41.83 8.06 23.04
C GLN A 225 42.43 9.45 22.74
N GLN A 226 42.01 10.11 21.65
CA GLN A 226 42.52 11.44 21.29
C GLN A 226 41.67 12.58 21.86
N TYR A 227 40.35 12.38 21.96
CA TYR A 227 39.41 13.41 22.38
C TYR A 227 38.41 12.89 23.43
N ASP A 228 38.60 13.37 24.66
CA ASP A 228 37.88 12.94 25.87
C ASP A 228 36.38 13.30 25.89
N ASN A 229 35.94 14.28 25.10
CA ASN A 229 34.56 14.73 25.05
C ASN A 229 34.08 15.08 23.63
N ASN A 230 32.76 15.13 23.45
CA ASN A 230 32.15 15.39 22.14
C ASN A 230 32.50 16.78 21.58
N TYR A 231 32.68 17.80 22.44
CA TYR A 231 33.06 19.14 21.99
C TYR A 231 34.43 19.15 21.29
N LYS A 232 35.44 18.51 21.89
CA LYS A 232 36.78 18.43 21.28
C LYS A 232 36.78 17.67 19.95
N ARG A 233 35.93 16.63 19.81
CA ARG A 233 35.77 15.85 18.57
C ARG A 233 35.18 16.68 17.45
N TRP A 234 34.08 17.37 17.74
CA TRP A 234 33.45 18.27 16.79
C TRP A 234 34.39 19.41 16.41
N LYS A 235 35.13 19.97 17.38
CA LYS A 235 36.15 20.97 17.09
C LYS A 235 37.23 20.44 16.13
N CYS A 236 37.78 19.23 16.36
CA CYS A 236 38.71 18.58 15.44
C CYS A 236 38.13 18.45 14.04
N TYR A 237 36.90 17.93 13.93
CA TYR A 237 36.24 17.69 12.66
C TYR A 237 35.92 18.99 11.90
N ASP A 238 35.49 20.03 12.61
CA ASP A 238 35.19 21.34 12.03
C ASP A 238 36.45 22.08 11.60
N ASP A 239 37.52 22.04 12.39
CA ASP A 239 38.81 22.64 12.04
C ASP A 239 39.44 21.90 10.84
N LEU A 240 39.31 20.56 10.79
CA LEU A 240 39.72 19.75 9.63
C LEU A 240 38.94 20.18 8.37
N LYS A 241 37.62 20.34 8.47
CA LYS A 241 36.80 20.82 7.35
C LYS A 241 37.20 22.20 6.88
N LYS A 242 37.41 23.15 7.80
CA LYS A 242 37.86 24.51 7.46
C LYS A 242 39.22 24.53 6.79
N SER A 243 40.14 23.66 7.21
CA SER A 243 41.49 23.60 6.61
C SER A 243 41.52 23.07 5.17
N ARG A 244 40.42 22.46 4.71
CA ARG A 244 40.26 21.88 3.37
C ARG A 244 39.33 22.71 2.47
N GLN A 245 38.85 23.85 2.96
CA GLN A 245 38.10 24.86 2.21
C GLN A 245 39.05 25.97 1.79
#